data_AF-I1VJ74-F1
#
_entry.id   AF-I1VJ74-F1
#
_cell.length_a   1.000
_cell.length_b   1.000
_cell.length_c   1.000
_cell.angle_alpha   90.00
_cell.angle_beta   90.00
_cell.angle_gamma   90.00
#
_symmetry.space_group_name_H-M   'P 1'
#
loop_
_entity.id
_entity.type
_entity.pdbx_description
1 polymer ?
#
loop_
_entity_poly.entity_id
_entity_poly.type
_entity_poly.pdbx_seq_one_letter_code
_entity_poly.pdbx_strand_id
1 'polypeptide(L)'
;MKLMWILVLGAALKKADGAMTEAQMKAALKLIRNVCQPKNKATDAQIAAMHNGDWNQDKNGMCYMNCVLNYYKLQLPDNSFDWETGLKVVESQAPPSMAGFIMETITGCKDAVKTRDDKCKAAVEITKCLYDQNPEKYFLP
;
A
#
# COMPACT_ATOMS: atom_id res chain seq x y z
N MET A 1 16.64 -21.41 47.97
CA MET A 1 15.26 -21.95 47.85
C MET A 1 14.32 -20.77 47.67
N LYS A 2 14.15 -20.19 46.48
CA LYS A 2 13.33 -20.69 45.36
C LYS A 2 13.88 -20.12 44.04
N LEU A 3 14.78 -20.85 43.41
CA LEU A 3 15.21 -20.65 42.01
C LEU A 3 14.29 -21.49 41.11
N MET A 4 12.99 -21.18 41.05
CA MET A 4 12.06 -22.08 40.34
C MET A 4 10.76 -21.42 39.84
N TRP A 5 10.87 -20.24 39.22
CA TRP A 5 9.74 -19.64 38.47
C TRP A 5 10.09 -19.21 37.03
N ILE A 6 11.18 -19.73 36.45
CA ILE A 6 11.54 -19.47 35.04
C ILE A 6 10.89 -20.47 34.07
N LEU A 7 10.10 -21.45 34.55
CA LEU A 7 9.68 -22.60 33.73
C LEU A 7 8.27 -22.57 33.13
N VAL A 8 7.60 -21.42 33.00
CA VAL A 8 6.32 -21.36 32.24
C VAL A 8 6.22 -20.11 31.36
N LEU A 9 7.18 -19.94 30.45
CA LEU A 9 7.07 -19.02 29.31
C LEU A 9 7.46 -19.71 27.99
N GLY A 10 7.24 -21.04 27.94
CA GLY A 10 7.70 -21.92 26.86
C GLY A 10 6.61 -22.52 25.97
N ALA A 11 5.38 -22.00 25.98
CA ALA A 11 4.30 -22.62 25.19
C ALA A 11 3.27 -21.60 24.67
N ALA A 12 3.70 -20.65 23.83
CA ALA A 12 2.86 -20.06 22.80
C ALA A 12 3.68 -19.33 21.73
N LEU A 13 4.84 -19.88 21.32
CA LEU A 13 5.36 -19.55 19.99
C LEU A 13 4.48 -20.27 18.97
N LYS A 14 3.26 -19.77 18.78
CA LYS A 14 2.55 -20.01 17.53
C LYS A 14 3.50 -19.55 16.45
N LYS A 15 3.73 -20.37 15.42
CA LYS A 15 4.45 -19.96 14.22
C LYS A 15 3.97 -18.55 13.88
N ALA A 16 4.86 -17.58 13.96
CA ALA A 16 4.56 -16.24 13.51
C ALA A 16 4.52 -16.32 12.00
N ASP A 17 3.34 -16.62 11.45
CA ASP A 17 3.05 -16.26 10.07
C ASP A 17 3.31 -14.75 9.97
N GLY A 18 4.32 -14.35 9.19
CA GLY A 18 4.69 -12.94 9.02
C GLY A 18 3.60 -12.12 8.34
N ALA A 19 2.68 -12.80 7.64
CA ALA A 19 1.55 -12.21 6.95
C ALA A 19 0.53 -11.60 7.92
N MET A 20 0.03 -10.42 7.58
CA MET A 20 -1.05 -9.78 8.32
C MET A 20 -2.38 -10.48 8.02
N THR A 21 -3.28 -10.49 9.01
CA THR A 21 -4.71 -10.72 8.78
C THR A 21 -5.32 -9.57 7.98
N GLU A 22 -6.44 -9.81 7.31
CA GLU A 22 -7.18 -8.75 6.59
C GLU A 22 -7.59 -7.58 7.51
N ALA A 23 -7.92 -7.89 8.78
CA ALA A 23 -8.24 -6.86 9.77
C ALA A 23 -7.02 -5.97 10.10
N GLN A 24 -5.83 -6.57 10.22
CA GLN A 24 -4.58 -5.83 10.43
C GLN A 24 -4.22 -4.99 9.19
N MET A 25 -4.39 -5.54 7.99
CA MET A 25 -4.19 -4.80 6.74
C MET A 25 -5.13 -3.59 6.66
N LYS A 26 -6.42 -3.76 6.95
CA LYS A 26 -7.40 -2.65 7.01
C LYS A 26 -6.99 -1.57 8.01
N ALA A 27 -6.48 -1.96 9.18
CA ALA A 27 -5.98 -1.02 10.18
C ALA A 27 -4.73 -0.27 9.69
N ALA A 28 -3.81 -0.96 9.02
CA ALA A 28 -2.62 -0.35 8.42
C ALA A 28 -2.99 0.66 7.32
N LEU A 29 -3.91 0.32 6.41
CA LEU A 29 -4.40 1.23 5.37
C LEU A 29 -5.05 2.48 6.00
N LYS A 30 -5.88 2.31 7.04
CA LYS A 30 -6.46 3.44 7.77
C LYS A 30 -5.39 4.35 8.38
N LEU A 31 -4.32 3.80 8.95
CA LEU A 31 -3.20 4.57 9.48
C LEU A 31 -2.53 5.39 8.36
N ILE A 32 -2.27 4.80 7.21
CA ILE A 32 -1.65 5.48 6.07
C ILE A 32 -2.54 6.62 5.58
N ARG A 33 -3.84 6.40 5.44
CA ARG A 33 -4.80 7.48 5.11
C ARG A 33 -4.72 8.63 6.11
N ASN A 34 -4.76 8.33 7.41
CA ASN A 34 -4.70 9.34 8.47
C ASN A 34 -3.39 10.16 8.45
N VAL A 35 -2.30 9.60 7.93
CA VAL A 35 -1.03 10.32 7.75
C VAL A 35 -1.05 11.15 6.46
N CYS A 36 -1.45 10.55 5.35
CA CYS A 36 -1.27 11.13 4.03
C CYS A 36 -2.35 12.16 3.66
N GLN A 37 -3.59 11.95 4.10
CA GLN A 37 -4.71 12.82 3.78
C GLN A 37 -4.51 14.24 4.31
N PRO A 38 -4.28 14.48 5.62
CA PRO A 38 -4.07 15.84 6.13
C PRO A 38 -2.78 16.47 5.59
N LYS A 39 -1.73 15.67 5.40
CA LYS A 39 -0.43 16.14 4.86
C LYS A 39 -0.56 16.78 3.48
N ASN A 40 -1.44 16.25 2.64
CA ASN A 40 -1.65 16.74 1.27
C ASN A 40 -2.94 17.54 1.11
N LYS A 41 -3.72 17.74 2.17
CA LYS A 41 -5.04 18.41 2.14
C LYS A 41 -5.99 17.76 1.12
N ALA A 42 -5.88 16.44 0.92
CA ALA A 42 -6.79 15.71 0.07
C ALA A 42 -8.16 15.57 0.77
N THR A 43 -9.22 15.76 0.02
CA THR A 43 -10.59 15.64 0.53
C THR A 43 -11.07 14.19 0.47
N ASP A 44 -12.05 13.84 1.31
CA ASP A 44 -12.69 12.52 1.21
C ASP A 44 -13.35 12.28 -0.15
N ALA A 45 -13.87 13.35 -0.78
CA ALA A 45 -14.46 13.28 -2.12
C ALA A 45 -13.42 12.89 -3.18
N GLN A 46 -12.20 13.43 -3.11
CA GLN A 46 -11.11 13.05 -4.02
C GLN A 46 -10.69 11.59 -3.86
N ILE A 47 -10.57 11.13 -2.62
CA ILE A 47 -10.22 9.72 -2.33
C ILE A 47 -11.34 8.81 -2.84
N ALA A 48 -12.60 9.12 -2.52
CA ALA A 48 -13.75 8.37 -3.00
C ALA A 48 -13.86 8.35 -4.54
N ALA A 49 -13.54 9.47 -5.20
CA ALA A 49 -13.51 9.56 -6.67
C ALA A 49 -12.53 8.55 -7.27
N MET A 50 -11.30 8.44 -6.72
CA MET A 50 -10.31 7.46 -7.19
C MET A 50 -10.77 6.01 -6.99
N HIS A 51 -11.43 5.69 -5.87
CA HIS A 51 -12.05 4.37 -5.67
C HIS A 51 -13.19 4.07 -6.66
N ASN A 52 -13.84 5.11 -7.18
CA ASN A 52 -14.89 5.00 -8.20
C ASN A 52 -14.34 5.10 -9.64
N GLY A 53 -13.02 5.14 -9.81
CA GLY A 53 -12.37 5.21 -11.13
C GLY A 53 -12.27 6.61 -11.73
N ASP A 54 -12.59 7.66 -10.97
CA ASP A 54 -12.34 9.05 -11.37
C ASP A 54 -10.97 9.53 -10.89
N TRP A 55 -10.03 9.53 -11.83
CA TRP A 55 -8.64 9.90 -11.63
C TRP A 55 -8.32 11.33 -12.06
N ASN A 56 -9.34 12.16 -12.35
CA ASN A 56 -9.15 13.58 -12.63
C ASN A 56 -8.91 14.35 -11.32
N GLN A 57 -7.66 14.35 -10.86
CA GLN A 57 -7.27 14.89 -9.57
C GLN A 57 -6.44 16.16 -9.70
N ASP A 58 -6.68 17.11 -8.80
CA ASP A 58 -5.79 18.25 -8.61
C ASP A 58 -4.49 17.83 -7.91
N LYS A 59 -3.59 18.79 -7.69
CA LYS A 59 -2.31 18.54 -7.03
C LYS A 59 -2.44 17.86 -5.65
N ASN A 60 -3.47 18.16 -4.87
CA ASN A 60 -3.65 17.58 -3.54
C ASN A 60 -4.00 16.09 -3.63
N GLY A 61 -4.94 15.73 -4.51
CA GLY A 61 -5.31 14.33 -4.76
C GLY A 61 -4.15 13.53 -5.36
N MET A 62 -3.42 14.10 -6.33
CA MET A 62 -2.25 13.43 -6.91
C MET A 62 -1.14 13.20 -5.87
N CYS A 63 -0.80 14.23 -5.09
CA CYS A 63 0.27 14.11 -4.09
C CYS A 63 -0.13 13.26 -2.87
N TYR A 64 -1.43 13.06 -2.63
CA TYR A 64 -1.90 12.07 -1.68
C TYR A 64 -1.48 10.65 -2.08
N MET A 65 -1.65 10.26 -3.35
CA MET A 65 -1.17 8.96 -3.85
C MET A 65 0.36 8.84 -3.77
N ASN A 66 1.10 9.93 -4.05
CA ASN A 66 2.55 9.94 -3.86
C ASN A 66 2.94 9.68 -2.40
N CYS A 67 2.20 10.22 -1.43
CA CYS A 67 2.44 9.93 -0.02
C CYS A 67 2.14 8.46 0.32
N VAL A 68 1.05 7.89 -0.20
CA VAL A 68 0.68 6.48 0.01
C VAL A 68 1.79 5.55 -0.50
N LEU A 69 2.27 5.75 -1.74
CA LEU A 69 3.35 4.95 -2.30
C LEU A 69 4.66 5.11 -1.50
N ASN A 70 4.98 6.33 -1.07
CA ASN A 70 6.19 6.60 -0.31
C ASN A 70 6.15 6.10 1.14
N TYR A 71 4.99 5.81 1.70
CA TYR A 71 4.89 5.12 2.99
C TYR A 71 5.61 3.77 2.94
N TYR A 72 5.52 3.07 1.80
CA TYR A 72 6.22 1.81 1.52
C TYR A 72 7.47 1.98 0.66
N LYS A 73 7.91 3.22 0.39
CA LYS A 73 9.05 3.55 -0.48
C LYS A 73 8.95 2.98 -1.89
N LEU A 74 7.74 2.94 -2.46
CA LEU A 74 7.48 2.32 -3.76
C LEU A 74 7.69 3.25 -4.96
N GLN A 75 7.98 4.53 -4.73
CA GLN A 75 8.31 5.46 -5.80
C GLN A 75 9.77 5.86 -5.68
N LEU A 76 10.56 5.52 -6.71
CA LEU A 76 12.00 5.76 -6.73
C LEU A 76 12.33 7.25 -6.89
N PRO A 77 13.58 7.67 -6.61
CA PRO A 77 14.01 9.05 -6.77
C PRO A 77 13.84 9.61 -8.19
N ASP A 78 13.88 8.75 -9.21
CA ASP A 78 13.63 9.09 -10.62
C ASP A 78 12.12 9.04 -11.00
N ASN A 79 11.26 8.92 -9.99
CA ASN A 79 9.81 8.77 -10.07
C ASN A 79 9.30 7.49 -10.74
N SER A 80 10.17 6.51 -11.03
CA SER A 80 9.72 5.19 -11.48
C SER A 80 9.12 4.35 -10.34
N PHE A 81 8.38 3.30 -10.69
CA PHE A 81 7.73 2.39 -9.74
C PHE A 81 8.70 1.29 -9.29
N ASP A 82 8.98 1.21 -7.98
CA ASP A 82 9.72 0.10 -7.38
C ASP A 82 8.81 -1.12 -7.16
N TRP A 83 8.39 -1.73 -8.27
CA TRP A 83 7.50 -2.89 -8.27
C TRP A 83 8.13 -4.10 -7.57
N GLU A 84 9.45 -4.27 -7.63
CA GLU A 84 10.17 -5.37 -6.96
C GLU A 84 10.09 -5.26 -5.43
N THR A 85 10.30 -4.06 -4.88
CA THR A 85 10.04 -3.82 -3.45
C THR A 85 8.57 -4.02 -3.13
N GLY A 86 7.67 -3.61 -4.02
CA GLY A 86 6.23 -3.87 -3.91
C GLY A 86 5.92 -5.37 -3.74
N LEU A 87 6.49 -6.23 -4.59
CA LEU A 87 6.31 -7.68 -4.49
C LEU A 87 6.81 -8.24 -3.15
N LYS A 88 7.96 -7.78 -2.66
CA LYS A 88 8.51 -8.20 -1.36
C LYS A 88 7.63 -7.75 -0.19
N VAL A 89 7.05 -6.56 -0.25
CA VAL A 89 6.09 -6.08 0.76
C VAL A 89 4.85 -6.97 0.78
N VAL A 90 4.34 -7.38 -0.39
CA VAL A 90 3.19 -8.27 -0.48
C VAL A 90 3.51 -9.66 0.06
N GLU A 91 4.63 -10.25 -0.36
CA GLU A 91 5.08 -11.57 0.10
C GLU A 91 5.24 -11.62 1.64
N SER A 92 5.74 -10.54 2.23
CA SER A 92 6.01 -10.49 3.67
C SER A 92 4.80 -10.09 4.52
N GLN A 93 3.88 -9.28 4.01
CA GLN A 93 2.85 -8.64 4.84
C GLN A 93 1.42 -8.91 4.41
N ALA A 94 1.15 -9.22 3.14
CA ALA A 94 -0.22 -9.33 2.66
C ALA A 94 -0.93 -10.57 3.22
N PRO A 95 -2.24 -10.50 3.49
CA PRO A 95 -3.05 -11.68 3.77
C PRO A 95 -2.93 -12.71 2.63
N PRO A 96 -2.82 -14.02 2.93
CA PRO A 96 -2.71 -15.05 1.90
C PRO A 96 -3.86 -15.04 0.89
N SER A 97 -5.07 -14.65 1.32
CA SER A 97 -6.26 -14.48 0.47
C SER A 97 -6.11 -13.39 -0.60
N MET A 98 -5.20 -12.43 -0.40
CA MET A 98 -5.03 -11.28 -1.26
C MET A 98 -3.71 -11.29 -2.03
N ALA A 99 -2.65 -11.90 -1.47
CA ALA A 99 -1.30 -11.80 -2.00
C ALA A 99 -1.20 -12.06 -3.51
N GLY A 100 -1.80 -13.13 -4.02
CA GLY A 100 -1.73 -13.50 -5.44
C GLY A 100 -2.22 -12.40 -6.38
N PHE A 101 -3.42 -11.87 -6.16
CA PHE A 101 -3.95 -10.83 -7.05
C PHE A 101 -3.19 -9.51 -6.91
N ILE A 102 -2.68 -9.18 -5.71
CA ILE A 102 -1.90 -7.96 -5.52
C ILE A 102 -0.59 -8.05 -6.30
N MET A 103 0.09 -9.21 -6.24
CA MET A 103 1.32 -9.43 -7.00
C MET A 103 1.09 -9.32 -8.51
N GLU A 104 0.01 -9.92 -9.02
CA GLU A 104 -0.38 -9.79 -10.44
C GLU A 104 -0.57 -8.33 -10.85
N THR A 105 -1.32 -7.57 -10.05
CA THR A 105 -1.56 -6.14 -10.29
C THR A 105 -0.27 -5.33 -10.27
N ILE A 106 0.65 -5.58 -9.33
CA ILE A 106 1.96 -4.91 -9.25
C ILE A 106 2.80 -5.23 -10.48
N THR A 107 2.89 -6.51 -10.88
CA THR A 107 3.66 -6.93 -12.04
C THR A 107 3.12 -6.34 -13.34
N GLY A 108 1.79 -6.27 -13.49
CA GLY A 108 1.13 -5.65 -14.64
C GLY A 108 1.41 -4.14 -14.78
N CYS A 109 1.79 -3.47 -13.69
CA CYS A 109 1.99 -2.02 -13.64
C CYS A 109 3.45 -1.58 -13.54
N LYS A 110 4.42 -2.48 -13.74
CA LYS A 110 5.85 -2.17 -13.63
C LYS A 110 6.30 -0.98 -14.50
N ASP A 111 5.67 -0.79 -15.66
CA ASP A 111 5.98 0.27 -16.65
C ASP A 111 4.90 1.37 -16.69
N ALA A 112 4.12 1.54 -15.61
CA ALA A 112 2.98 2.46 -15.60
C ALA A 112 3.36 3.95 -15.76
N VAL A 113 4.55 4.34 -15.29
CA VAL A 113 4.99 5.73 -15.25
C VAL A 113 5.41 6.22 -16.64
N LYS A 114 4.73 7.26 -17.12
CA LYS A 114 5.00 7.98 -18.37
C LYS A 114 5.59 9.36 -18.10
N THR A 115 5.25 9.96 -16.95
CA THR A 115 5.62 11.32 -16.57
C THR A 115 6.58 11.32 -15.39
N ARG A 116 7.89 11.51 -15.63
CA ARG A 116 8.92 11.44 -14.56
C ARG A 116 9.34 12.79 -13.96
N ASP A 117 8.92 13.90 -14.52
CA ASP A 117 9.25 15.26 -14.04
C ASP A 117 8.31 15.78 -12.94
N ASP A 118 7.18 15.10 -12.73
CA ASP A 118 6.23 15.37 -11.65
C ASP A 118 5.95 14.11 -10.84
N LYS A 119 6.47 14.08 -9.61
CA LYS A 119 6.32 12.94 -8.70
C LYS A 119 4.85 12.63 -8.35
N CYS A 120 3.96 13.62 -8.34
CA CYS A 120 2.57 13.41 -7.98
C CYS A 120 1.79 12.83 -9.17
N LYS A 121 2.10 13.28 -10.39
CA LYS A 121 1.57 12.65 -11.61
C LYS A 121 2.06 11.23 -11.78
N ALA A 122 3.36 10.98 -11.58
CA ALA A 122 3.92 9.63 -11.62
C ALA A 122 3.19 8.69 -10.63
N ALA A 123 2.92 9.18 -9.41
CA ALA A 123 2.19 8.40 -8.42
C ALA A 123 0.77 8.03 -8.88
N VAL A 124 0.05 8.96 -9.52
CA VAL A 124 -1.28 8.68 -10.09
C VAL A 124 -1.20 7.70 -11.25
N GLU A 125 -0.21 7.79 -12.12
CA GLU A 125 -0.03 6.82 -13.21
C GLU A 125 0.16 5.40 -12.66
N ILE A 126 0.95 5.25 -11.58
CA ILE A 126 1.11 3.99 -10.86
C ILE A 126 -0.21 3.52 -10.26
N THR A 127 -0.82 4.31 -9.38
CA THR A 127 -1.99 3.85 -8.61
C THR A 127 -3.23 3.68 -9.46
N LYS A 128 -3.39 4.49 -10.51
CA LYS A 128 -4.41 4.28 -11.53
C LYS A 128 -4.20 2.97 -12.28
N CYS A 129 -2.96 2.66 -12.69
CA CYS A 129 -2.71 1.36 -13.31
C CYS A 129 -3.11 0.22 -12.36
N LEU A 130 -2.74 0.30 -11.07
CA LEU A 130 -3.10 -0.73 -10.09
C LEU A 130 -4.63 -0.88 -9.97
N TYR A 131 -5.38 0.22 -10.01
CA TYR A 131 -6.83 0.20 -10.07
C TYR A 131 -7.35 -0.45 -11.36
N ASP A 132 -6.86 -0.03 -12.52
CA ASP A 132 -7.33 -0.51 -13.83
C ASP A 132 -7.12 -2.02 -14.01
N GLN A 133 -6.09 -2.61 -13.39
CA GLN A 133 -5.87 -4.07 -13.42
C GLN A 133 -6.98 -4.84 -12.67
N ASN A 134 -7.48 -4.30 -11.56
CA ASN A 134 -8.54 -4.94 -10.78
C ASN A 134 -9.35 -3.93 -9.94
N PRO A 135 -10.32 -3.22 -10.56
CA PRO A 135 -11.09 -2.18 -9.88
C PRO A 135 -11.85 -2.70 -8.65
N GLU A 136 -12.41 -3.91 -8.74
CA GLU A 136 -13.21 -4.52 -7.68
C GLU A 136 -12.40 -4.84 -6.42
N LYS A 137 -11.10 -5.11 -6.58
CA LYS A 137 -10.19 -5.45 -5.48
C LYS A 137 -9.22 -4.35 -5.12
N TYR A 138 -9.37 -3.14 -5.67
CA TYR A 138 -8.52 -2.01 -5.36
C TYR A 138 -8.64 -1.60 -3.89
N PHE A 139 -7.50 -1.48 -3.20
CA PHE A 139 -7.46 -1.42 -1.73
C PHE A 139 -6.56 -0.33 -1.16
N LEU A 140 -5.87 0.46 -1.98
CA LEU A 140 -5.06 1.57 -1.44
C LEU A 140 -5.96 2.56 -0.66
N PRO A 141 -5.43 3.25 0.36
CA PRO A 141 -6.23 3.99 1.34
C PRO A 141 -7.00 5.22 0.82
#